data_AF-A0A378VYJ3-F1
#
_entry.id   AF-A0A378VYJ3-F1
#
_cell.length_a   1.000
_cell.length_b   1.000
_cell.length_c   1.000
_cell.angle_alpha   90.00
_cell.angle_beta   90.00
_cell.angle_gamma   90.00
#
_symmetry.space_group_name_H-M   'P 1'
#
loop_
_entity.id
_entity.type
_entity.pdbx_description
1 polymer ?
#
loop_
_entity_poly.entity_id
_entity_poly.type
_entity_poly.pdbx_seq_one_letter_code
_entity_poly.pdbx_strand_id
1 'polypeptide(L)'
;MQDENGKGPIVLMHGDKQISTRNLARHLGAKHIEPAAPAQANKWTGYLVGGTTPFGIRTKLDIYVEQSVMDLETIYINGGKRGFIIGIRPDDLNI
;
A
#
# COMPACT_ATOMS: atom_id res chain seq x y z
N MET A 1 -2.67 5.55 0.53
CA MET A 1 -3.58 6.52 -0.12
C MET A 1 -4.38 7.24 0.97
N GLN A 2 -4.98 8.39 0.68
CA GLN A 2 -5.86 9.11 1.61
C GLN A 2 -7.08 9.66 0.86
N ASP A 3 -8.21 9.72 1.55
CA ASP A 3 -9.47 10.31 1.11
C ASP A 3 -9.62 11.77 1.57
N GLU A 4 -10.76 12.40 1.25
CA GLU A 4 -11.06 13.78 1.65
C GLU A 4 -11.13 14.00 3.18
N ASN A 5 -11.23 12.94 3.98
CA ASN A 5 -11.29 12.98 5.44
C ASN A 5 -9.92 12.67 6.08
N GLY A 6 -8.88 12.50 5.27
CA GLY A 6 -7.55 12.13 5.73
C GLY A 6 -7.49 10.71 6.28
N LYS A 7 -8.34 9.78 5.81
CA LYS A 7 -8.29 8.34 6.09
C LYS A 7 -7.95 7.59 4.82
N GLY A 8 -7.41 6.38 4.89
CA GLY A 8 -7.28 5.59 3.67
C GLY A 8 -6.44 4.33 3.81
N PRO A 9 -6.37 3.54 2.73
CA PRO A 9 -5.71 2.25 2.74
C PRO A 9 -4.22 2.32 2.37
N ILE A 10 -3.53 1.21 2.60
CA ILE A 10 -2.35 0.83 1.84
C ILE A 10 -2.80 0.12 0.57
N VAL A 11 -2.14 0.38 -0.55
CA VAL A 11 -2.43 -0.30 -1.83
C VAL A 11 -1.13 -0.89 -2.37
N LEU A 12 -1.11 -2.21 -2.55
CA LEU A 12 -0.05 -2.93 -3.23
C LEU A 12 -0.34 -2.95 -4.73
N MET A 13 0.63 -2.50 -5.51
CA MET A 13 0.54 -2.34 -6.96
C MET A 13 1.86 -2.75 -7.59
N HIS A 14 1.82 -3.15 -8.87
CA HIS A 14 3.03 -3.36 -9.65
C HIS A 14 3.91 -2.10 -9.69
N GLY A 15 5.22 -2.27 -9.54
CA GLY A 15 6.16 -1.15 -9.43
C GLY A 15 6.32 -0.30 -10.69
N ASP A 16 5.91 -0.84 -11.85
CA ASP A 16 5.92 -0.19 -13.16
C ASP A 16 4.54 0.42 -13.53
N LYS A 17 3.55 0.32 -12.65
CA LYS A 17 2.20 0.85 -12.88
C LYS A 17 1.83 1.93 -11.87
N GLN A 18 0.74 2.63 -12.17
CA GLN A 18 0.15 3.63 -11.28
C GLN A 18 -1.25 3.22 -10.87
N ILE A 19 -1.62 3.58 -9.65
CA ILE A 19 -2.98 3.39 -9.14
C ILE A 19 -3.89 4.44 -9.79
N SER A 20 -4.99 3.98 -10.39
CA SER A 20 -6.06 4.89 -10.80
C SER A 20 -6.81 5.39 -9.57
N THR A 21 -6.52 6.61 -9.13
CA THR A 21 -7.19 7.26 -7.99
C THR A 21 -8.69 7.38 -8.18
N ARG A 22 -9.15 7.64 -9.42
CA ARG A 22 -10.57 7.67 -9.76
C ARG A 22 -11.26 6.32 -9.54
N ASN A 23 -10.65 5.23 -9.99
CA ASN A 23 -11.22 3.90 -9.83
C ASN A 23 -11.21 3.48 -8.36
N LEU A 24 -10.13 3.77 -7.64
CA LEU A 24 -10.02 3.47 -6.23
C LEU A 24 -11.02 4.28 -5.39
N ALA A 25 -11.20 5.58 -5.64
CA ALA A 25 -12.18 6.41 -4.96
C ALA A 25 -13.60 5.84 -5.12
N ARG A 26 -13.97 5.48 -6.35
CA ARG A 26 -15.26 4.84 -6.65
C ARG A 26 -15.41 3.48 -5.96
N HIS A 27 -14.35 2.68 -5.90
CA HIS A 27 -14.37 1.38 -5.21
C HIS A 27 -14.55 1.55 -3.70
N LEU A 28 -13.93 2.57 -3.10
CA LEU A 28 -14.02 2.85 -1.67
C LEU A 28 -15.23 3.72 -1.28
N GLY A 29 -16.03 4.19 -2.24
CA GLY A 29 -17.13 5.12 -1.98
C GLY A 29 -16.68 6.51 -1.51
N ALA A 30 -15.41 6.88 -1.75
CA ALA A 30 -14.86 8.18 -1.42
C ALA A 30 -15.12 9.19 -2.55
N LYS A 31 -15.24 10.48 -2.21
CA LYS A 31 -15.37 11.54 -3.24
C LYS A 31 -14.07 11.74 -3.99
N HIS A 32 -12.94 11.64 -3.28
CA HIS A 32 -11.61 11.84 -3.82
C HIS A 32 -10.61 10.93 -3.12
N ILE A 33 -9.59 10.47 -3.85
CA ILE A 33 -8.45 9.75 -3.27
C ILE A 33 -7.16 10.23 -3.90
N GLU A 34 -6.12 10.35 -3.09
CA GLU A 34 -4.78 10.74 -3.51
C GLU A 34 -3.68 9.99 -2.73
N PRO A 35 -2.42 10.02 -3.21
CA PRO A 35 -1.29 9.58 -2.40
C PRO A 35 -1.25 10.32 -1.06
N ALA A 36 -1.02 9.59 0.03
CA ALA A 36 -0.90 10.22 1.34
C ALA A 36 0.40 11.05 1.42
N ALA A 37 0.36 12.17 2.13
CA ALA A 37 1.57 12.94 2.40
C ALA A 37 2.62 12.07 3.15
N PRO A 38 3.93 12.20 2.86
CA PRO A 38 4.96 11.38 3.49
C PRO A 38 4.91 11.35 5.03
N ALA A 39 4.63 12.49 5.66
CA ALA A 39 4.50 12.58 7.12
C ALA A 39 3.30 11.77 7.65
N GLN A 40 2.17 11.80 6.94
CA GLN A 40 0.97 11.04 7.31
C GLN A 40 1.19 9.53 7.10
N ALA A 41 1.81 9.13 6.00
CA ALA A 41 2.21 7.75 5.75
C ALA A 41 3.16 7.24 6.84
N ASN A 42 4.13 8.04 7.27
CA ASN A 42 5.03 7.68 8.37
C ASN A 42 4.29 7.57 9.71
N LYS A 43 3.36 8.49 10.00
CA LYS A 43 2.54 8.43 11.21
C LYS A 43 1.73 7.14 11.30
N TRP A 44 1.10 6.72 10.20
CA TRP A 44 0.30 5.48 10.17
C TRP A 44 1.14 4.21 10.19
N THR A 45 2.18 4.17 9.37
CA THR A 45 2.92 2.92 9.12
C THR A 45 4.09 2.75 10.07
N GLY A 46 4.69 3.84 10.56
CA GLY A 46 5.98 3.84 11.24
C GLY A 46 7.19 3.81 10.29
N TYR A 47 6.96 3.72 8.98
CA TYR A 47 8.01 3.57 7.98
C TYR A 47 8.17 4.84 7.13
N LEU A 48 9.39 5.10 6.66
CA LEU A 48 9.68 6.21 5.76
C LEU A 48 9.39 5.81 4.30
N VAL A 49 9.14 6.81 3.45
CA VAL A 49 9.01 6.61 2.00
C VAL A 49 10.27 5.92 1.46
N GLY A 50 10.08 4.92 0.59
CA GLY A 50 11.16 4.06 0.09
C GLY A 50 11.50 2.87 1.00
N GLY A 51 10.83 2.74 2.14
CA GLY A 51 10.87 1.55 3.00
C GLY A 51 9.50 1.12 3.51
N THR A 52 8.41 1.72 3.01
CA THR A 52 7.04 1.45 3.43
C THR A 52 6.62 0.03 3.09
N THR A 53 6.04 -0.66 4.07
CA THR A 53 5.61 -2.06 3.99
C THR A 53 4.17 -2.20 4.53
N PRO A 54 3.37 -3.18 4.06
CA PRO A 54 2.06 -3.48 4.62
C PRO A 54 2.13 -4.17 5.98
N PHE A 55 3.29 -4.71 6.35
CA PHE A 55 3.48 -5.50 7.56
C PHE A 55 3.82 -4.64 8.78
N GLY A 56 3.39 -5.06 9.97
CA GLY A 56 3.85 -4.48 11.24
C GLY A 56 3.55 -2.97 11.41
N ILE A 57 2.52 -2.47 10.72
CA ILE A 57 2.17 -1.05 10.73
C ILE A 57 1.55 -0.62 12.07
N ARG A 58 1.79 0.64 12.47
CA ARG A 58 1.34 1.17 13.78
C ARG A 58 -0.18 1.34 13.86
N THR A 59 -0.78 1.82 12.79
CA THR A 59 -2.23 2.01 12.66
C THR A 59 -2.79 0.89 11.81
N LYS A 60 -3.87 0.24 12.27
CA LYS A 60 -4.59 -0.74 11.45
C LYS A 60 -5.23 0.00 10.27
N LEU A 61 -4.72 -0.26 9.08
CA LEU A 61 -5.24 0.24 7.81
C LEU A 61 -5.73 -0.95 6.98
N ASP A 62 -6.77 -0.74 6.19
CA ASP A 62 -7.12 -1.71 5.15
C ASP A 62 -6.00 -1.77 4.12
N ILE A 63 -5.70 -2.99 3.65
CA ILE A 63 -4.68 -3.24 2.66
C ILE A 63 -5.35 -3.82 1.43
N TYR A 64 -5.20 -3.14 0.31
CA TYR A 64 -5.72 -3.59 -0.98
C TYR A 64 -4.55 -4.06 -1.82
N VAL A 65 -4.78 -5.10 -2.61
CA VAL A 65 -3.80 -5.64 -3.55
C VAL A 65 -4.42 -5.61 -4.94
N GLU A 66 -3.68 -5.12 -5.93
CA GLU A 66 -4.11 -5.26 -7.31
C GLU A 66 -4.11 -6.73 -7.70
N GLN A 67 -5.22 -7.21 -8.25
CA GLN A 67 -5.49 -8.64 -8.42
C GLN A 67 -4.37 -9.37 -9.17
N SER A 68 -3.81 -8.79 -10.24
CA SER A 68 -2.77 -9.45 -11.04
C SER A 68 -1.40 -9.56 -10.33
N VAL A 69 -1.22 -8.91 -9.17
CA VAL A 69 -0.08 -9.17 -8.28
C VAL A 69 -0.19 -10.55 -7.65
N MET A 70 -1.41 -11.02 -7.38
CA MET A 70 -1.66 -12.34 -6.78
C MET A 70 -1.38 -13.50 -7.74
N ASP A 71 -1.36 -13.23 -9.05
CA ASP A 71 -1.08 -14.22 -10.08
C ASP A 71 0.43 -14.50 -10.27
N LEU A 72 1.29 -13.77 -9.56
CA LEU A 72 2.74 -13.93 -9.64
C LEU A 72 3.24 -15.03 -8.71
N GLU A 73 4.27 -15.77 -9.13
CA GLU A 73 4.89 -16.80 -8.28
C GLU A 73 5.60 -16.19 -7.07
N THR A 74 6.25 -15.04 -7.25
CA THR A 74 6.99 -14.34 -6.20
C THR A 74 6.93 -12.84 -6.46
N ILE A 75 6.74 -12.07 -5.40
CA ILE A 75 6.77 -10.61 -5.41
C ILE A 75 7.87 -10.10 -4.50
N TYR A 76 8.35 -8.90 -4.79
CA TYR A 76 9.36 -8.21 -4.02
C TYR A 76 8.78 -6.95 -3.39
N ILE A 77 8.82 -6.86 -2.06
CA ILE A 77 8.23 -5.76 -1.31
C ILE A 77 9.24 -5.22 -0.29
N ASN A 78 9.12 -3.95 0.10
CA ASN A 78 9.96 -3.40 1.16
C ASN A 78 9.71 -4.16 2.47
N GLY A 79 10.80 -4.48 3.18
CA GLY A 79 10.78 -5.14 4.49
C GLY A 79 10.79 -4.18 5.68
N GLY A 80 10.40 -2.91 5.50
CA GLY A 80 10.32 -1.93 6.58
C GLY A 80 11.56 -1.05 6.79
N LYS A 81 12.54 -1.09 5.88
CA LYS A 81 13.63 -0.09 5.81
C LYS A 81 14.10 0.09 4.38
N ARG A 82 14.62 1.27 4.06
CA ARG A 82 15.13 1.58 2.72
C ARG A 82 16.26 0.61 2.34
N GLY A 83 16.18 0.05 1.13
CA GLY A 83 17.17 -0.90 0.62
C GLY A 83 17.05 -2.31 1.19
N PHE A 84 16.04 -2.59 2.01
CA PHE A 84 15.72 -3.95 2.47
C PHE A 84 14.44 -4.43 1.80
N ILE A 85 14.61 -5.41 0.92
CA ILE A 85 13.55 -5.99 0.10
C ILE A 85 13.40 -7.45 0.48
N ILE A 86 12.18 -7.92 0.60
CA ILE A 86 11.84 -9.32 0.85
C ILE A 86 11.16 -9.91 -0.38
N GLY A 87 11.57 -11.13 -0.76
CA GLY A 87 10.85 -11.95 -1.72
C GLY A 87 9.82 -12.79 -0.96
N ILE A 88 8.57 -12.78 -1.42
CA ILE A 88 7.47 -13.49 -0.78
C ILE A 88 6.50 -14.02 -1.85
N ARG A 89 5.87 -15.17 -1.61
CA ARG A 89 4.75 -15.62 -2.45
C ARG A 89 3.52 -14.77 -2.12
N PRO A 90 2.71 -14.32 -3.09
CA PRO A 90 1.53 -13.51 -2.79
C PRO A 90 0.56 -14.17 -1.79
N ASP A 91 0.42 -15.49 -1.85
CA ASP A 91 -0.41 -16.26 -0.91
C ASP A 91 0.02 -16.12 0.57
N ASP A 92 1.30 -15.82 0.82
CA ASP A 92 1.85 -15.69 2.17
C ASP A 92 1.65 -14.29 2.76
N LEU A 93 1.07 -13.34 2.00
CA LEU A 93 0.84 -11.98 2.49
C LEU A 93 -0.09 -11.97 3.72
N ASN A 94 -1.13 -12.81 3.75
CA ASN A 94 -2.10 -12.92 4.87
C ASN A 94 -2.59 -11.54 5.41
N ILE A 95 -2.91 -10.63 4.49
CA ILE A 95 -3.34 -9.23 4.73
C ILE A 95 -4.81 -9.01 4.37
#